data_AF-A0AAP2G1Z6-F1
#
_entry.id   AF-A0AAP2G1Z6-F1
#
_cell.length_a   1.000
_cell.length_b   1.000
_cell.length_c   1.000
_cell.angle_alpha   90.00
_cell.angle_beta   90.00
_cell.angle_gamma   90.00
#
_symmetry.space_group_name_H-M   'P 1'
#
loop_
_entity.id
_entity.type
_entity.pdbx_description
1 polymer ?
#
loop_
_entity_poly.entity_id
_entity_poly.type
_entity_poly.pdbx_seq_one_letter_code
_entity_poly.pdbx_strand_id
1 'polypeptide(L)' 'MRLAINSKGKGKSGGARIITYLKVSRETVYLASIFDKSQKNSISDKELEKIFKLLP' A
#
# COMPACT_ATOMS: atom_id res chain seq x y z
N MET A 1 7.32 3.23 -5.59
CA MET A 1 7.39 2.47 -6.86
C MET A 1 6.33 2.98 -7.83
N ARG A 2 6.51 2.85 -9.15
CA ARG A 2 5.47 3.14 -10.16
C ARG A 2 4.85 1.80 -10.58
N LEU A 3 3.53 1.69 -10.49
CA LEU A 3 2.81 0.52 -10.98
C LEU A 3 1.76 0.98 -12.00
N ALA A 4 1.62 0.21 -13.07
CA ALA A 4 0.54 0.39 -14.03
C ALA A 4 -0.76 -0.14 -13.40
N ILE A 5 -1.73 0.74 -13.15
CA ILE A 5 -3.05 0.33 -12.64
C ILE A 5 -4.03 0.36 -13.81
N ASN A 6 -4.27 -0.81 -14.40
CA ASN A 6 -5.13 -0.95 -15.59
C ASN A 6 -6.62 -0.71 -15.29
N SER A 7 -7.04 -0.83 -14.02
CA SER A 7 -8.43 -0.63 -13.58
C SER A 7 -8.78 0.83 -13.27
N LYS A 8 -7.86 1.78 -13.43
CA LYS A 8 -8.18 3.20 -13.21
C LYS A 8 -9.14 3.70 -14.29
N GLY A 9 -10.19 4.40 -13.86
CA GLY A 9 -11.20 4.98 -14.76
C GLY A 9 -10.60 5.94 -15.80
N LYS A 10 -11.30 6.03 -16.94
CA LYS A 10 -10.92 6.83 -18.12
C LYS A 10 -10.56 8.28 -17.71
N GLY A 11 -9.41 8.77 -18.17
CA GLY A 11 -8.91 10.13 -17.89
C GLY A 11 -7.94 10.25 -16.70
N LYS A 12 -7.77 9.20 -15.89
CA LYS A 12 -6.73 9.15 -14.84
C LYS A 12 -5.52 8.39 -15.40
N SER A 13 -4.34 9.00 -15.38
CA SER A 13 -3.13 8.39 -15.93
C SER A 13 -2.82 7.04 -15.27
N GLY A 14 -2.52 6.04 -16.10
CA GLY A 14 -2.26 4.65 -15.67
C GLY A 14 -1.01 4.48 -14.82
N GLY A 15 -0.17 5.51 -14.70
CA GLY A 15 0.98 5.53 -13.80
C GLY A 15 0.58 5.97 -12.40
N ALA A 16 0.34 5.02 -11.50
CA ALA A 16 0.13 5.31 -10.09
C ALA A 16 1.47 5.32 -9.33
N ARG A 17 1.63 6.29 -8.43
CA ARG A 17 2.68 6.21 -7.41
C ARG A 17 2.05 5.48 -6.24
N ILE A 18 2.56 4.29 -5.96
CA ILE A 18 2.02 3.44 -4.90
C ILE A 18 2.91 3.53 -3.66
N ILE A 19 2.25 3.63 -2.51
CA ILE A 19 2.85 3.42 -1.20
C ILE A 19 2.37 2.05 -0.70
N THR A 20 3.33 1.23 -0.28
CA THR A 20 3.10 -0.16 0.13
C THR A 20 3.75 -0.37 1.49
N TYR A 21 3.01 -0.94 2.42
CA TYR A 21 3.53 -1.31 3.74
C TYR A 21 3.60 -2.82 3.88
N LEU A 22 4.79 -3.31 4.20
CA LEU A 22 5.10 -4.74 4.28
C LEU A 22 5.68 -5.07 5.66
N LYS A 23 5.28 -6.20 6.25
CA LYS A 23 5.92 -6.81 7.42
C LYS A 23 6.61 -8.09 6.95
N VAL A 24 7.91 -8.18 7.17
CA VAL A 24 8.68 -9.40 6.89
C VAL A 24 8.88 -10.12 8.23
N SER A 25 8.42 -11.37 8.33
CA SER A 25 8.59 -12.19 9.52
C SER A 25 9.05 -13.57 9.11
N ARG A 26 10.26 -13.94 9.55
CA ARG A 26 10.96 -15.16 9.12
C ARG A 26 11.06 -15.21 7.59
N GLU A 27 10.35 -16.13 6.96
CA GLU A 27 10.31 -16.35 5.51
C GLU A 27 9.00 -15.86 4.88
N THR A 28 8.10 -15.25 5.68
CA THR A 28 6.79 -14.79 5.24
C THR A 28 6.75 -13.27 5.11
N VAL A 29 6.29 -12.79 3.95
CA VAL A 29 6.05 -11.37 3.69
C VAL A 29 4.56 -11.09 3.73
N TYR A 30 4.15 -10.20 4.64
CA TYR A 30 2.76 -9.76 4.76
C TYR A 30 2.59 -8.36 4.18
N LEU A 31 1.62 -8.22 3.27
CA LEU A 31 1.18 -6.92 2.75
C LEU A 31 0.10 -6.34 3.66
N ALA A 32 0.41 -5.27 4.40
CA ALA A 32 -0.56 -4.61 5.28
C ALA A 32 -1.50 -3.66 4.52
N SER A 33 -0.97 -2.87 3.59
CA SER A 33 -1.77 -1.92 2.84
C SER A 33 -1.08 -1.49 1.54
N ILE A 34 -1.90 -1.18 0.54
CA ILE A 34 -1.50 -0.63 -0.76
C ILE A 34 -2.47 0.48 -1.14
N PHE A 35 -1.95 1.65 -1.53
CA PHE A 35 -2.78 2.76 -2.00
C PHE A 35 -2.04 3.68 -2.97
N ASP A 36 -2.83 4.39 -3.77
CA ASP A 36 -2.30 5.45 -4.60
C ASP A 36 -1.96 6.67 -3.75
N LYS A 37 -0.77 7.23 -3.96
CA LYS A 37 -0.33 8.47 -3.33
C LYS A 37 -1.30 9.63 -3.58
N SER A 38 -2.03 9.63 -4.70
CA SER A 38 -3.05 10.64 -4.98
C SER A 38 -4.30 10.52 -4.10
N GLN A 39 -4.55 9.35 -3.50
CA GLN A 39 -5.70 9.09 -2.64
C GLN A 39 -5.35 9.21 -1.15
N LYS A 40 -4.17 8.70 -0.76
CA LYS A 40 -3.65 8.81 0.61
C LYS A 40 -2.15 9.05 0.53
N ASN A 41 -1.65 10.06 1.23
CA ASN A 41 -0.23 10.45 1.16
C ASN A 41 0.67 9.65 2.12
N SER A 42 0.12 9.16 3.23
CA SER A 42 0.80 8.29 4.21
C SER A 42 -0.21 7.62 5.15
N ILE A 43 0.21 6.54 5.80
CA ILE A 43 -0.44 5.96 6.98
C ILE A 43 0.44 6.31 8.19
N SER A 44 -0.18 6.66 9.33
CA SER A 44 0.55 6.93 10.56
C SER A 44 1.09 5.64 11.19
N ASP A 45 2.20 5.72 11.92
CA ASP A 45 2.81 4.55 12.58
C ASP A 45 1.82 3.85 13.52
N LYS A 46 0.99 4.62 14.23
CA LYS A 46 -0.06 4.08 15.12
C LYS A 46 -1.12 3.27 14.37
N GLU A 47 -1.55 3.73 13.19
CA GLU A 47 -2.47 2.96 12.34
C GLU A 47 -1.78 1.69 11.82
N LEU A 48 -0.52 1.82 11.43
CA LEU A 48 0.25 0.72 10.87
C LEU A 48 0.50 -0.39 11.91
N GLU A 49 0.84 -0.02 13.14
CA GLU A 49 0.96 -0.96 14.26
C GLU A 49 -0.36 -1.70 14.54
N LYS A 50 -1.51 -1.01 14.47
CA LYS A 50 -2.82 -1.66 14.62
C LYS A 50 -3.05 -2.71 13.54
N ILE A 51 -2.70 -2.40 12.29
CA ILE A 51 -2.83 -3.35 11.17
C ILE A 51 -1.86 -4.52 11.36
N PHE A 52 -0.61 -4.26 11.72
CA PHE A 52 0.40 -5.31 11.92
C PHE A 52 0.14 -6.20 13.14
N LYS A 53 -0.57 -5.71 14.16
CA LYS A 53 -1.03 -6.54 15.29
C LYS A 53 -2.08 -7.58 14.89
N LEU A 54 -2.81 -7.35 13.79
CA LEU A 54 -3.75 -8.31 13.24
C LEU A 54 -3.06 -9.39 12.39
N LEU A 55 -1.79 -9.18 12.03
CA LEU A 55 -1.02 -10.12 11.24
C LEU A 55 -0.21 -11.04 12.16
N PRO A 56 -0.15 -12.35 11.86
CA PRO A 56 0.62 -13.31 12.63
C PRO A 56 2.13 -13.01 12.69
#